data_AF-A0A9R0XQF0-F1
#
_entry.id   AF-A0A9R0XQF0-F1
#
_cell.length_a   1.000
_cell.length_b   1.000
_cell.length_c   1.000
_cell.angle_alpha   90.00
_cell.angle_beta   90.00
_cell.angle_gamma   90.00
#
_symmetry.space_group_name_H-M   'P 1'
#
loop_
_entity.id
_entity.type
_entity.pdbx_description
1 polymer ?
#
loop_
_entity_poly.entity_id
_entity_poly.type
_entity_poly.pdbx_seq_one_letter_code
_entity_poly.pdbx_strand_id
1 'polypeptide(L)'
;MWISHDFIQHSGFDGTRLEDIGDQVFDELVQRSFFQSTFDNKRYTMHDLVRALAIAVSSYECFFHKETSQRASPTVRHLALQVGNQMQIHELNKYKNLRTILLFGHCDSNAICDVVDNMLVNSRSIRVLDLSHLEVMTNMLPSIASLRNLRFLDLSFTRFSNLRNFPCNLQVLYLRGYARNTIPQTINMLANLRHLYVDATALSLIPGIGQLSQLQELENFSAGKRNGFMISELKYMQELSGKLCISNIHIIKNKHEAMDANMIEKKHLEALELKGRNVSKDVLEGLQPHPNLQELMIEGYGATSFPSWMLEAHLFTKLKSLYVGNCRHLVVLPPFGKITSLKHLTLNNLPSVKQVDGTSFDCFPNLEDLKVSLMTSWTNWSHAESDHGPLLQRVTRFELHDCPLLKEVPYLSFMSSLSELDISVCGDFVKALPQYVQLLTHLKKLSMSFCDHTLLLSGQHLKSLEYLYLRKCGGLRLIDGLHCFPNLRKVNVYGCPNILTEFSDQSTIQDDLYFTPEQEEWFEQLISVEKIEFGFCNFLERLPTTLARLTSLTILHLKWTRPVFLEGVVPQNLQELVMNGFSGETENNFKPGGSEWVNISHVPYIRLNDKTVQNLSVNAASSSSNHQS
;
A
#
# COMPACT_ATOMS: atom_id res chain seq x y z
N MET A 1 6.72 21.40 15.15
CA MET A 1 6.67 22.27 16.36
C MET A 1 8.04 22.69 16.88
N TRP A 2 9.02 21.79 17.07
CA TRP A 2 10.36 22.17 17.58
C TRP A 2 11.08 23.21 16.71
N ILE A 3 11.01 23.06 15.39
CA ILE A 3 11.49 24.05 14.41
C ILE A 3 10.81 25.42 14.63
N SER A 4 9.48 25.43 14.78
CA SER A 4 8.68 26.64 15.02
C SER A 4 9.05 27.36 16.32
N HIS A 5 9.67 26.66 17.28
CA HIS A 5 10.18 27.21 18.53
C HIS A 5 11.65 27.64 18.49
N ASP A 6 12.37 27.46 17.38
CA ASP A 6 13.84 27.64 17.28
C ASP A 6 14.66 26.65 18.15
N PHE A 7 14.07 25.50 18.53
CA PHE A 7 14.81 24.45 19.25
C PHE A 7 15.72 23.66 18.31
N ILE A 8 15.37 23.60 17.03
CA ILE A 8 16.22 23.06 15.97
C ILE A 8 16.88 24.23 15.26
N GLN A 9 18.22 24.23 15.21
CA GLN A 9 19.02 25.28 14.61
C GLN A 9 19.98 24.67 13.59
N HIS A 10 20.30 25.41 12.53
CA HIS A 10 21.31 24.99 11.57
C HIS A 10 22.67 24.86 12.27
N SER A 11 23.34 23.73 12.10
CA SER A 11 24.64 23.43 12.71
C SER A 11 25.83 24.04 11.96
N GLY A 12 25.60 24.90 10.95
CA GLY A 12 26.66 25.54 10.17
C GLY A 12 27.42 24.61 9.21
N PHE A 13 27.06 23.32 9.15
CA PHE A 13 27.58 22.33 8.21
C PHE A 13 26.54 22.00 7.14
N ASP A 14 26.99 22.07 5.88
CA ASP A 14 26.39 21.65 4.59
C ASP A 14 24.86 21.81 4.40
N GLY A 15 24.32 21.51 3.23
CA GLY A 15 22.91 21.72 2.90
C GLY A 15 21.90 20.81 3.64
N THR A 16 22.13 20.52 4.93
CA THR A 16 21.24 19.73 5.80
C THR A 16 20.02 20.56 6.22
N ARG A 17 18.81 20.01 6.05
CA ARG A 17 17.56 20.71 6.32
C ARG A 17 17.20 20.67 7.81
N LEU A 18 16.32 21.58 8.23
CA LEU A 18 15.86 21.61 9.63
C LEU A 18 15.07 20.35 10.00
N GLU A 19 14.37 19.77 9.04
CA GLU A 19 13.65 18.51 9.18
C GLU A 19 14.65 17.36 9.43
N ASP A 20 15.73 17.30 8.65
CA ASP A 20 16.77 16.26 8.80
C ASP A 20 17.45 16.35 10.19
N ILE A 21 17.74 17.56 10.69
CA ILE A 21 18.28 17.75 12.05
C ILE A 21 17.23 17.38 13.10
N GLY A 22 15.97 17.77 12.89
CA GLY A 22 14.87 17.45 13.78
C GLY A 22 14.66 15.94 13.93
N ASP A 23 14.74 15.20 12.83
CA ASP A 23 14.63 13.75 12.79
C ASP A 23 15.80 13.08 13.52
N GLN A 24 17.05 13.54 13.29
CA GLN A 24 18.22 13.03 14.02
C GLN A 24 18.10 13.21 15.54
N VAL A 25 17.65 14.38 15.99
CA VAL A 25 17.43 14.65 17.42
C VAL A 25 16.30 13.78 17.97
N PHE A 26 15.22 13.59 17.21
CA PHE A 26 14.13 12.71 17.61
C PHE A 26 14.61 11.26 17.77
N ASP A 27 15.35 10.75 16.80
CA ASP A 27 15.92 9.40 16.81
C ASP A 27 16.87 9.20 17.99
N GLU A 28 17.68 10.19 18.34
CA GLU A 28 18.54 10.14 19.54
C GLU A 28 17.71 10.02 20.83
N LEU A 29 16.59 10.75 20.93
CA LEU A 29 15.69 10.65 22.09
C LEU A 29 15.01 9.27 22.18
N VAL A 30 14.64 8.68 21.04
CA VAL A 30 14.13 7.31 20.96
C VAL A 30 15.20 6.30 21.39
N GLN A 31 16.42 6.41 20.86
CA GLN A 31 17.54 5.53 21.21
C GLN A 31 17.89 5.59 22.70
N ARG A 32 17.76 6.77 23.31
CA ARG A 32 17.97 6.98 24.76
C ARG A 32 16.74 6.64 25.61
N SER A 33 15.70 6.04 25.02
CA SER A 33 14.47 5.62 25.71
C SER A 33 13.66 6.76 26.36
N PHE A 34 13.86 8.02 25.94
CA PHE A 34 12.96 9.12 26.31
C PHE A 34 11.59 8.93 25.67
N PHE A 35 11.58 8.43 24.43
CA PHE A 35 10.40 7.98 23.73
C PHE A 35 10.47 6.48 23.46
N GLN A 36 9.34 5.80 23.61
CA GLN A 36 9.19 4.36 23.39
C GLN A 36 8.11 4.14 22.34
N SER A 37 8.46 3.41 21.29
CA SER A 37 7.51 3.02 20.25
C SER A 37 6.40 2.15 20.84
N THR A 38 5.17 2.36 20.39
CA THR A 38 4.05 1.45 20.68
C THR A 38 4.26 0.11 19.98
N PHE A 39 3.57 -0.94 20.43
CA PHE A 39 3.68 -2.28 19.85
C PHE A 39 3.44 -2.34 18.33
N ASP A 40 2.59 -1.45 17.80
CA ASP A 40 2.29 -1.36 16.37
C ASP A 40 3.24 -0.44 15.59
N ASN A 41 4.24 0.16 16.25
CA ASN A 41 5.18 1.14 15.70
C ASN A 41 4.54 2.36 15.02
N LYS A 42 3.31 2.72 15.41
CA LYS A 42 2.61 3.89 14.84
C LYS A 42 2.66 5.13 15.73
N ARG A 43 3.02 4.98 17.00
CA ARG A 43 3.05 6.07 17.98
C ARG A 43 4.26 5.92 18.90
N TYR A 44 4.61 7.02 19.54
CA TYR A 44 5.60 7.04 20.60
C TYR A 44 4.94 7.46 21.91
N THR A 45 5.34 6.82 22.99
CA THR A 45 4.94 7.13 24.36
C THR A 45 6.15 7.54 25.17
N MET A 46 5.93 8.26 26.26
CA MET A 46 6.98 8.64 27.20
C MET A 46 6.73 7.90 28.51
N HIS A 47 7.75 7.25 29.05
CA HIS A 47 7.66 6.53 30.33
C HIS A 47 7.27 7.48 31.47
N ASP A 48 6.47 7.03 32.43
CA ASP A 48 5.90 7.88 33.48
C ASP A 48 6.96 8.63 34.31
N LEU A 49 8.12 7.99 34.58
CA LEU A 49 9.24 8.66 35.26
C LEU A 49 9.86 9.79 34.43
N VAL A 50 10.05 9.57 33.13
CA VAL A 50 10.58 10.59 32.21
C VAL A 50 9.57 11.73 32.07
N ARG A 51 8.29 11.39 31.99
CA ARG A 51 7.18 12.34 31.97
C ARG A 51 7.11 13.16 33.25
N ALA A 52 7.24 12.53 34.42
CA ALA A 52 7.24 13.22 35.71
C ALA A 52 8.43 14.18 35.82
N LEU A 53 9.62 13.75 35.39
CA LEU A 53 10.79 14.62 35.30
C LEU A 53 10.53 15.80 34.36
N ALA A 54 10.02 15.56 33.16
CA ALA A 54 9.70 16.59 32.18
C ALA A 54 8.71 17.63 32.73
N ILE A 55 7.67 17.18 33.46
CA ILE A 55 6.71 18.08 34.13
C ILE A 55 7.41 18.88 35.23
N ALA A 56 8.21 18.23 36.08
CA ALA A 56 8.90 18.90 37.19
C ALA A 56 9.83 20.02 36.69
N VAL A 57 10.65 19.74 35.67
CA VAL A 57 11.63 20.71 35.13
C VAL A 57 11.00 21.78 34.24
N SER A 58 9.79 21.58 33.70
CA SER A 58 9.13 22.56 32.83
C SER A 58 8.01 23.35 33.50
N SER A 59 7.69 23.06 34.77
CA SER A 59 6.51 23.60 35.47
C SER A 59 6.43 25.13 35.55
N TYR A 60 7.55 25.84 35.41
CA TYR A 60 7.60 27.30 35.41
C TYR A 60 7.30 27.94 34.04
N GLU A 61 7.36 27.15 32.96
CA GLU A 61 7.16 27.58 31.57
C GLU A 61 5.98 26.88 30.87
N CYS A 62 5.68 25.64 31.24
CA CYS A 62 4.64 24.81 30.65
C CYS A 62 3.50 24.58 31.65
N PHE A 63 2.25 24.69 31.18
CA PHE A 63 1.08 24.43 32.00
C PHE A 63 -0.01 23.72 31.21
N PHE A 64 -0.54 22.64 31.80
CA PHE A 64 -1.71 21.93 31.31
C PHE A 64 -2.92 22.25 32.20
N HIS A 65 -3.88 23.01 31.65
CA HIS A 65 -5.09 23.38 32.38
C HIS A 65 -6.18 22.34 32.16
N LYS A 66 -6.61 21.70 33.26
CA LYS A 66 -7.83 20.88 33.35
C LYS A 66 -8.84 21.62 34.23
N GLU A 67 -10.10 21.19 34.17
CA GLU A 67 -11.21 21.71 34.98
C GLU A 67 -10.92 21.77 36.49
N THR A 68 -9.97 20.96 37.01
CA THR A 68 -9.61 20.89 38.44
C THR A 68 -8.22 21.46 38.78
N SER A 69 -7.54 22.15 37.86
CA SER A 69 -6.14 22.58 38.07
C SER A 69 -5.99 23.80 39.00
N GLN A 70 -5.05 23.74 39.96
CA GLN A 70 -4.65 24.89 40.80
C GLN A 70 -3.94 26.00 39.98
N ARG A 71 -3.85 27.20 40.57
CA ARG A 71 -3.36 28.43 39.93
C ARG A 71 -1.97 28.27 39.32
N ALA A 72 -1.87 28.54 38.01
CA ALA A 72 -0.59 28.57 37.30
C ALA A 72 0.17 29.89 37.51
N SER A 73 1.48 29.83 37.29
CA SER A 73 2.36 31.00 37.34
C SER A 73 2.05 32.02 36.23
N PRO A 74 2.19 33.34 36.46
CA PRO A 74 2.17 34.35 35.40
C PRO A 74 3.29 34.21 34.36
N THR A 75 4.32 33.40 34.65
CA THR A 75 5.49 33.17 33.77
C THR A 75 5.26 32.13 32.68
N VAL A 76 4.08 31.48 32.65
CA VAL A 76 3.76 30.44 31.67
C VAL A 76 3.94 30.96 30.24
N ARG A 77 4.64 30.17 29.43
CA ARG A 77 4.91 30.40 28.00
C ARG A 77 4.24 29.36 27.12
N HIS A 78 4.00 28.16 27.61
CA HIS A 78 3.42 27.06 26.85
C HIS A 78 2.17 26.56 27.55
N LEU A 79 1.02 26.81 26.94
CA LEU A 79 -0.27 26.51 27.53
C LEU A 79 -0.99 25.46 26.69
N ALA A 80 -1.39 24.37 27.34
CA ALA A 80 -2.26 23.36 26.76
C ALA A 80 -3.55 23.31 27.58
N LEU A 81 -4.69 23.32 26.90
CA LEU A 81 -6.01 23.48 27.50
C LEU A 81 -6.93 22.37 27.02
N GLN A 82 -7.54 21.66 27.97
CA GLN A 82 -8.66 20.79 27.66
C GLN A 82 -9.95 21.60 27.83
N VAL A 83 -10.60 21.94 26.72
CA VAL A 83 -11.84 22.70 26.66
C VAL A 83 -13.02 21.77 26.95
N GLY A 84 -13.92 22.23 27.81
CA GLY A 84 -15.17 21.58 28.19
C GLY A 84 -16.20 22.62 28.63
N ASN A 85 -17.48 22.24 28.69
CA ASN A 85 -18.59 23.16 28.92
C ASN A 85 -18.58 23.84 30.31
N GLN A 86 -17.80 23.34 31.29
CA GLN A 86 -17.69 23.90 32.64
C GLN A 86 -16.44 24.78 32.85
N MET A 87 -15.62 25.01 31.82
CA MET A 87 -14.37 25.76 31.95
C MET A 87 -14.60 27.25 32.24
N GLN A 88 -13.88 27.80 33.22
CA GLN A 88 -13.82 29.25 33.47
C GLN A 88 -12.84 29.93 32.49
N ILE A 89 -13.19 29.90 31.21
CA ILE A 89 -12.30 30.28 30.09
C ILE A 89 -11.79 31.73 30.26
N HIS A 90 -12.54 32.63 30.91
CA HIS A 90 -12.11 34.01 31.19
C HIS A 90 -10.84 34.13 32.06
N GLU A 91 -10.54 33.16 32.92
CA GLU A 91 -9.32 33.18 33.73
C GLU A 91 -8.05 33.08 32.87
N LEU A 92 -8.16 32.59 31.63
CA LEU A 92 -7.04 32.39 30.72
C LEU A 92 -6.46 33.71 30.21
N ASN A 93 -7.21 34.83 30.29
CA ASN A 93 -6.73 36.16 29.92
C ASN A 93 -5.60 36.69 30.82
N LYS A 94 -5.32 36.03 31.97
CA LYS A 94 -4.20 36.42 32.86
C LYS A 94 -2.83 36.10 32.28
N TYR A 95 -2.72 35.19 31.31
CA TYR A 95 -1.45 34.81 30.68
C TYR A 95 -1.08 35.80 29.57
N LYS A 96 0.03 36.52 29.75
CA LYS A 96 0.45 37.62 28.86
C LYS A 96 1.72 37.35 28.04
N ASN A 97 2.37 36.20 28.25
CA ASN A 97 3.69 35.88 27.68
C ASN A 97 3.69 34.57 26.90
N LEU A 98 2.55 34.17 26.34
CA LEU A 98 2.41 32.88 25.68
C LEU A 98 3.20 32.82 24.36
N ARG A 99 3.82 31.67 24.14
CA ARG A 99 4.50 31.22 22.92
C ARG A 99 3.76 30.07 22.26
N THR A 100 3.06 29.25 23.04
CA THR A 100 2.25 28.13 22.57
C THR A 100 0.88 28.16 23.20
N ILE A 101 -0.15 27.95 22.38
CA ILE A 101 -1.51 27.63 22.82
C ILE A 101 -1.94 26.38 22.07
N LEU A 102 -2.26 25.33 22.83
CA LEU A 102 -2.87 24.09 22.30
C LEU A 102 -4.25 23.93 22.93
N LEU A 103 -5.30 23.88 22.12
CA LEU A 103 -6.66 23.67 22.58
C LEU A 103 -7.14 22.29 22.15
N PHE A 104 -7.65 21.51 23.10
CA PHE A 104 -8.15 20.15 22.87
C PHE A 104 -9.56 20.01 23.44
N GLY A 105 -10.33 19.04 22.95
CA GLY A 105 -11.66 18.73 23.48
C GLY A 105 -12.80 19.36 22.71
N HIS A 106 -14.00 19.35 23.29
CA HIS A 106 -15.22 19.80 22.65
C HIS A 106 -15.88 20.89 23.49
N CYS A 107 -16.34 21.94 22.84
CA CYS A 107 -17.02 23.06 23.46
C CYS A 107 -18.18 23.48 22.57
N ASP A 108 -19.40 23.49 23.13
CA ASP A 108 -20.60 23.87 22.40
C ASP A 108 -20.80 25.40 22.32
N SER A 109 -19.99 26.16 23.06
CA SER A 109 -20.16 27.61 23.21
C SER A 109 -19.25 28.42 22.29
N ASN A 110 -19.85 29.30 21.49
CA ASN A 110 -19.15 30.29 20.67
C ASN A 110 -18.32 31.29 21.50
N ALA A 111 -18.54 31.39 22.82
CA ALA A 111 -17.76 32.27 23.69
C ALA A 111 -16.25 31.94 23.69
N ILE A 112 -15.87 30.72 23.31
CA ILE A 112 -14.47 30.33 23.16
C ILE A 112 -13.74 31.20 22.13
N CYS A 113 -14.42 31.64 21.06
CA CYS A 113 -13.82 32.49 20.03
C CYS A 113 -13.33 33.83 20.61
N ASP A 114 -14.19 34.51 21.37
CA ASP A 114 -13.85 35.80 21.96
C ASP A 114 -12.70 35.67 22.97
N VAL A 115 -12.69 34.59 23.75
CA VAL A 115 -11.60 34.40 24.71
C VAL A 115 -10.29 34.09 24.00
N VAL A 116 -10.30 33.20 23.01
CA VAL A 116 -9.10 32.89 22.23
C VAL A 116 -8.59 34.16 21.55
N ASP A 117 -9.44 34.97 20.90
CA ASP A 117 -8.99 36.21 20.27
C ASP A 117 -8.34 37.17 21.28
N ASN A 118 -8.93 37.34 22.46
CA ASN A 118 -8.35 38.13 23.55
C ASN A 118 -6.98 37.61 24.00
N MET A 119 -6.80 36.27 24.08
CA MET A 119 -5.50 35.68 24.40
C MET A 119 -4.46 35.97 23.31
N LEU A 120 -4.86 35.94 22.03
CA LEU A 120 -3.97 36.28 20.91
C LEU A 120 -3.56 37.76 20.97
N VAL A 121 -4.48 38.67 21.31
CA VAL A 121 -4.17 40.11 21.50
C VAL A 121 -3.16 40.32 22.62
N ASN A 122 -3.34 39.61 23.74
CA ASN A 122 -2.51 39.75 24.94
C ASN A 122 -1.10 39.16 24.78
N SER A 123 -0.90 38.19 23.89
CA SER A 123 0.37 37.46 23.73
C SER A 123 0.90 37.51 22.30
N ARG A 124 1.53 38.63 21.92
CA ARG A 124 2.15 38.79 20.58
C ARG A 124 3.41 37.93 20.35
N SER A 125 3.89 37.22 21.37
CA SER A 125 5.02 36.28 21.31
C SER A 125 4.65 34.88 20.84
N ILE A 126 3.38 34.61 20.51
CA ILE A 126 2.90 33.30 20.07
C ILE A 126 3.64 32.86 18.80
N ARG A 127 4.12 31.63 18.82
CA ARG A 127 4.80 30.93 17.70
C ARG A 127 4.02 29.70 17.24
N VAL A 128 3.32 29.03 18.14
CA VAL A 128 2.55 27.81 17.88
C VAL A 128 1.12 28.01 18.36
N LEU A 129 0.17 27.83 17.46
CA LEU A 129 -1.26 27.90 17.75
C LEU A 129 -1.95 26.68 17.15
N ASP A 130 -2.54 25.85 18.01
CA ASP A 130 -3.35 24.70 17.61
C ASP A 130 -4.78 24.90 18.11
N LEU A 131 -5.69 25.02 17.14
CA LEU A 131 -7.13 25.17 17.31
C LEU A 131 -7.89 24.01 16.67
N SER A 132 -7.19 22.93 16.32
CA SER A 132 -7.78 21.80 15.59
C SER A 132 -8.98 21.20 16.34
N HIS A 133 -9.94 20.68 15.58
CA HIS A 133 -11.16 20.02 16.08
C HIS A 133 -12.12 20.89 16.91
N LEU A 134 -11.92 22.22 16.96
CA LEU A 134 -12.86 23.16 17.55
C LEU A 134 -13.96 23.54 16.55
N GLU A 135 -14.87 22.60 16.25
CA GLU A 135 -15.91 22.76 15.23
C GLU A 135 -16.85 23.96 15.43
N VAL A 136 -17.01 24.41 16.67
CA VAL A 136 -17.89 25.54 17.02
C VAL A 136 -17.28 26.89 16.59
N MET A 137 -16.00 26.94 16.25
CA MET A 137 -15.36 28.15 15.75
C MET A 137 -15.73 28.42 14.28
N THR A 138 -16.71 29.30 14.05
CA THR A 138 -17.22 29.63 12.71
C THR A 138 -16.71 30.96 12.14
N ASN A 139 -16.32 31.89 12.99
CA ASN A 139 -15.85 33.23 12.61
C ASN A 139 -14.33 33.31 12.74
N MET A 140 -13.65 33.76 11.69
CA MET A 140 -12.19 33.96 11.75
C MET A 140 -11.79 34.88 12.88
N LEU A 141 -10.74 34.51 13.60
CA LEU A 141 -10.13 35.30 14.67
C LEU A 141 -9.27 36.42 14.05
N PRO A 142 -9.70 37.70 14.10
CA PRO A 142 -8.99 38.79 13.43
C PRO A 142 -7.55 38.94 13.93
N SER A 143 -7.30 38.58 15.19
CA SER A 143 -6.00 38.75 15.83
C SER A 143 -4.93 37.80 15.31
N ILE A 144 -5.28 36.68 14.67
CA ILE A 144 -4.31 35.73 14.07
C ILE A 144 -3.38 36.45 13.08
N ALA A 145 -3.95 37.27 12.20
CA ALA A 145 -3.20 38.00 11.18
C ALA A 145 -2.15 38.96 11.77
N SER A 146 -2.32 39.38 13.02
CA SER A 146 -1.40 40.30 13.72
C SER A 146 -0.20 39.60 14.38
N LEU A 147 -0.21 38.27 14.48
CA LEU A 147 0.82 37.48 15.18
C LEU A 147 2.08 37.31 14.33
N ARG A 148 2.95 38.33 14.34
CA ARG A 148 4.19 38.35 13.54
C ARG A 148 5.17 37.22 13.87
N ASN A 149 5.09 36.63 15.06
CA ASN A 149 5.96 35.54 15.49
C ASN A 149 5.37 34.16 15.22
N LEU A 150 4.13 34.07 14.70
CA LEU A 150 3.46 32.80 14.46
C LEU A 150 4.15 32.04 13.33
N ARG A 151 4.48 30.77 13.61
CA ARG A 151 5.17 29.87 12.68
C ARG A 151 4.45 28.55 12.47
N PHE A 152 3.62 28.13 13.43
CA PHE A 152 2.78 26.94 13.31
C PHE A 152 1.33 27.32 13.59
N LEU A 153 0.44 26.96 12.67
CA LEU A 153 -0.98 27.15 12.80
C LEU A 153 -1.72 25.89 12.37
N ASP A 154 -2.47 25.29 13.29
CA ASP A 154 -3.40 24.20 12.97
C ASP A 154 -4.84 24.65 13.17
N LEU A 155 -5.60 24.63 12.08
CA LEU A 155 -7.04 24.92 12.06
C LEU A 155 -7.83 23.68 11.61
N SER A 156 -7.23 22.51 11.49
CA SER A 156 -7.88 21.32 10.94
C SER A 156 -9.20 21.01 11.64
N PHE A 157 -10.21 20.61 10.86
CA PHE A 157 -11.54 20.25 11.35
C PHE A 157 -12.22 21.36 12.19
N THR A 158 -11.88 22.63 11.93
CA THR A 158 -12.67 23.78 12.39
C THR A 158 -13.64 24.22 11.29
N ARG A 159 -14.53 25.18 11.58
CA ARG A 159 -15.54 25.66 10.64
C ARG A 159 -15.35 27.14 10.26
N PHE A 160 -14.13 27.66 10.33
CA PHE A 160 -13.87 29.06 10.01
C PHE A 160 -14.30 29.39 8.57
N SER A 161 -15.21 30.34 8.44
CA SER A 161 -15.59 30.90 7.14
C SER A 161 -14.60 31.98 6.72
N ASN A 162 -14.29 32.07 5.42
CA ASN A 162 -13.42 33.11 4.85
C ASN A 162 -12.03 33.21 5.50
N LEU A 163 -11.28 32.09 5.53
CA LEU A 163 -9.85 32.12 5.83
C LEU A 163 -9.18 33.21 4.97
N ARG A 164 -8.64 34.27 5.57
CA ARG A 164 -7.94 35.36 4.86
C ARG A 164 -6.76 35.83 5.73
N ASN A 165 -5.68 36.26 5.07
CA ASN A 165 -4.53 36.94 5.67
C ASN A 165 -3.82 36.15 6.80
N PHE A 166 -3.02 35.16 6.42
CA PHE A 166 -2.11 34.49 7.35
C PHE A 166 -0.83 35.32 7.61
N PRO A 167 -0.18 35.19 8.78
CA PRO A 167 1.11 35.83 9.04
C PRO A 167 2.21 35.37 8.09
N CYS A 168 3.03 36.30 7.57
CA CYS A 168 4.05 35.98 6.56
C CYS A 168 5.20 35.09 7.06
N ASN A 169 5.37 34.94 8.38
CA ASN A 169 6.42 34.10 8.99
C ASN A 169 5.96 32.65 9.23
N LEU A 170 4.76 32.31 8.76
CA LEU A 170 4.21 30.96 8.94
C LEU A 170 5.08 29.93 8.20
N GLN A 171 5.46 28.88 8.92
CA GLN A 171 6.25 27.75 8.42
C GLN A 171 5.40 26.49 8.25
N VAL A 172 4.35 26.34 9.05
CA VAL A 172 3.50 25.15 9.07
C VAL A 172 2.03 25.57 9.14
N LEU A 173 1.23 25.05 8.21
CA LEU A 173 -0.20 25.33 8.12
C LEU A 173 -0.99 24.04 7.90
N TYR A 174 -1.89 23.74 8.81
CA TYR A 174 -2.82 22.61 8.71
C TYR A 174 -4.24 23.12 8.53
N LEU A 175 -4.90 22.68 7.46
CA LEU A 175 -6.29 23.02 7.10
C LEU A 175 -7.06 21.77 6.62
N ARG A 176 -6.84 20.60 7.23
CA ARG A 176 -7.60 19.39 6.88
C ARG A 176 -9.08 19.55 7.24
N GLY A 177 -9.99 18.93 6.49
CA GLY A 177 -11.42 19.01 6.73
C GLY A 177 -12.09 20.31 6.25
N TYR A 178 -11.36 21.20 5.59
CA TYR A 178 -11.94 22.35 4.91
C TYR A 178 -12.47 21.99 3.53
N ALA A 179 -13.63 22.53 3.18
CA ALA A 179 -14.16 22.40 1.83
C ALA A 179 -13.23 23.08 0.79
N ARG A 180 -13.21 22.51 -0.41
CA ARG A 180 -12.34 22.91 -1.53
C ARG A 180 -12.36 24.41 -1.87
N ASN A 181 -13.49 25.08 -1.67
CA ASN A 181 -13.69 26.49 -2.04
C ASN A 181 -13.39 27.48 -0.90
N THR A 182 -13.01 26.98 0.28
CA THR A 182 -12.81 27.80 1.49
C THR A 182 -11.36 28.23 1.66
N ILE A 183 -10.41 27.55 1.01
CA ILE A 183 -8.98 27.85 1.12
C ILE A 183 -8.65 29.13 0.33
N PRO A 184 -7.98 30.13 0.95
CA PRO A 184 -7.70 31.38 0.29
C PRO A 184 -6.59 31.21 -0.74
N GLN A 185 -6.77 31.86 -1.89
CA GLN A 185 -5.75 31.89 -2.95
C GLN A 185 -4.45 32.59 -2.50
N THR A 186 -4.51 33.44 -1.47
CA THR A 186 -3.34 34.16 -0.92
C THR A 186 -2.40 33.28 -0.09
N ILE A 187 -2.69 31.99 0.11
CA ILE A 187 -1.74 31.06 0.75
C ILE A 187 -0.41 31.04 0.00
N ASN A 188 -0.42 31.21 -1.32
CA ASN A 188 0.79 31.28 -2.14
C ASN A 188 1.75 32.43 -1.76
N MET A 189 1.31 33.41 -0.96
CA MET A 189 2.17 34.51 -0.50
C MET A 189 3.03 34.13 0.73
N LEU A 190 2.85 32.93 1.30
CA LEU A 190 3.56 32.47 2.48
C LEU A 190 4.94 31.90 2.12
N ALA A 191 5.88 32.78 1.74
CA ALA A 191 7.21 32.40 1.25
C ALA A 191 8.04 31.53 2.23
N ASN A 192 7.75 31.61 3.53
CA ASN A 192 8.44 30.81 4.57
C ASN A 192 7.76 29.46 4.85
N LEU A 193 6.67 29.14 4.15
CA LEU A 193 5.90 27.94 4.41
C LEU A 193 6.69 26.70 3.97
N ARG A 194 6.87 25.79 4.92
CA ARG A 194 7.62 24.53 4.78
C ARG A 194 6.68 23.34 4.69
N HIS A 195 5.58 23.36 5.44
CA HIS A 195 4.58 22.28 5.42
C HIS A 195 3.17 22.84 5.29
N LEU A 196 2.42 22.28 4.34
CA LEU A 196 1.03 22.63 4.07
C LEU A 196 0.19 21.35 4.02
N TYR A 197 -0.67 21.14 5.02
CA TYR A 197 -1.54 19.97 5.09
C TYR A 197 -2.98 20.36 4.79
N VAL A 198 -3.42 20.05 3.58
CA VAL A 198 -4.78 20.30 3.09
C VAL A 198 -5.29 19.07 2.33
N ASP A 199 -6.59 18.94 2.17
CA ASP A 199 -7.17 17.82 1.40
C ASP A 199 -6.75 17.92 -0.08
N ALA A 200 -6.49 16.78 -0.72
CA ALA A 200 -5.93 16.73 -2.08
C ALA A 200 -6.76 17.53 -3.12
N THR A 201 -8.09 17.55 -2.96
CA THR A 201 -8.96 18.32 -3.86
C THR A 201 -8.75 19.83 -3.71
N ALA A 202 -8.48 20.30 -2.49
CA ALA A 202 -8.28 21.71 -2.20
C ALA A 202 -6.86 22.15 -2.58
N LEU A 203 -5.84 21.32 -2.34
CA LEU A 203 -4.47 21.53 -2.81
C LEU A 203 -4.44 21.80 -4.32
N SER A 204 -5.22 21.03 -5.10
CA SER A 204 -5.29 21.14 -6.55
C SER A 204 -5.87 22.46 -7.07
N LEU A 205 -6.43 23.30 -6.21
CA LEU A 205 -7.00 24.60 -6.59
C LEU A 205 -6.14 25.79 -6.21
N ILE A 206 -5.05 25.60 -5.46
CA ILE A 206 -4.17 26.70 -5.03
C ILE A 206 -3.38 27.18 -6.25
N PRO A 207 -3.66 28.39 -6.78
CA PRO A 207 -2.89 28.92 -7.90
C PRO A 207 -1.55 29.44 -7.37
N GLY A 208 -0.49 29.29 -8.17
CA GLY A 208 0.81 29.86 -7.84
C GLY A 208 1.52 29.11 -6.71
N ILE A 209 1.30 27.79 -6.58
CA ILE A 209 1.92 26.99 -5.50
C ILE A 209 3.45 27.10 -5.52
N GLY A 210 4.05 27.41 -6.68
CA GLY A 210 5.47 27.62 -6.86
C GLY A 210 6.07 28.80 -6.10
N GLN A 211 5.22 29.72 -5.61
CA GLN A 211 5.65 30.80 -4.73
C GLN A 211 6.04 30.29 -3.33
N LEU A 212 5.61 29.10 -2.95
CA LEU A 212 6.00 28.40 -1.72
C LEU A 212 7.32 27.67 -1.92
N SER A 213 8.39 28.38 -2.24
CA SER A 213 9.67 27.78 -2.62
C SER A 213 10.36 26.96 -1.52
N GLN A 214 10.01 27.20 -0.25
CA GLN A 214 10.54 26.51 0.93
C GLN A 214 9.76 25.24 1.31
N LEU A 215 8.73 24.89 0.53
CA LEU A 215 7.87 23.76 0.81
C LEU A 215 8.67 22.44 0.74
N GLN A 216 8.55 21.63 1.78
CA GLN A 216 9.28 20.38 1.97
C GLN A 216 8.56 19.18 1.36
N GLU A 217 7.23 19.25 1.26
CA GLU A 217 6.38 18.15 0.79
C GLU A 217 5.28 18.69 -0.12
N LEU A 218 5.10 18.04 -1.26
CA LEU A 218 3.99 18.29 -2.17
C LEU A 218 3.59 16.96 -2.81
N GLU A 219 2.65 16.24 -2.20
CA GLU A 219 2.28 14.89 -2.67
C GLU A 219 1.76 14.88 -4.11
N ASN A 220 1.02 15.92 -4.51
CA ASN A 220 0.33 15.97 -5.80
C ASN A 220 0.40 17.35 -6.44
N PHE A 221 0.83 17.39 -7.70
CA PHE A 221 0.76 18.54 -8.58
C PHE A 221 0.05 18.16 -9.88
N SER A 222 -0.98 18.91 -10.27
CA SER A 222 -1.67 18.70 -11.55
C SER A 222 -1.31 19.82 -12.53
N ALA A 223 -0.56 19.47 -13.57
CA ALA A 223 -0.19 20.43 -14.62
C ALA A 223 -1.44 20.98 -15.33
N GLY A 224 -1.47 22.30 -15.54
CA GLY A 224 -2.54 23.02 -16.20
C GLY A 224 -2.03 24.08 -17.16
N LYS A 225 -2.93 24.59 -18.03
CA LYS A 225 -2.60 25.65 -19.00
C LYS A 225 -2.72 27.07 -18.47
N ARG A 226 -3.33 27.23 -17.28
CA ARG A 226 -3.58 28.54 -16.67
C ARG A 226 -2.37 28.95 -15.84
N ASN A 227 -2.04 30.24 -15.86
CA ASN A 227 -1.04 30.81 -14.96
C ASN A 227 -1.34 30.41 -13.52
N GLY A 228 -0.30 30.06 -12.76
CA GLY A 228 -0.44 29.50 -11.41
C GLY A 228 -0.64 27.99 -11.35
N PHE A 229 -0.85 27.31 -12.47
CA PHE A 229 -0.97 25.84 -12.55
C PHE A 229 -0.04 25.23 -13.60
N MET A 230 0.75 26.06 -14.28
CA MET A 230 1.73 25.59 -15.24
C MET A 230 2.84 24.82 -14.55
N ILE A 231 3.49 23.93 -15.29
CA ILE A 231 4.59 23.12 -14.74
C ILE A 231 5.75 23.97 -14.20
N SER A 232 5.91 25.20 -14.70
CA SER A 232 6.87 26.20 -14.20
C SER A 232 6.69 26.58 -12.74
N GLU A 233 5.55 26.28 -12.11
CA GLU A 233 5.38 26.46 -10.67
C GLU A 233 6.38 25.60 -9.87
N LEU A 234 6.82 24.45 -10.40
CA LEU A 234 7.79 23.61 -9.69
C LEU A 234 9.24 24.12 -9.76
N LYS A 235 9.52 25.17 -10.55
CA LYS A 235 10.88 25.62 -10.92
C LYS A 235 11.80 25.88 -9.73
N TYR A 236 11.29 26.55 -8.71
CA TYR A 236 12.07 27.02 -7.55
C TYR A 236 11.81 26.21 -6.28
N MET A 237 11.07 25.11 -6.37
CA MET A 237 10.72 24.24 -5.23
C MET A 237 11.77 23.14 -5.05
N GLN A 238 13.02 23.51 -4.74
CA GLN A 238 14.17 22.59 -4.66
C GLN A 238 14.18 21.75 -3.39
N GLU A 239 13.54 22.25 -2.34
CA GLU A 239 13.45 21.62 -1.02
C GLU A 239 12.41 20.49 -0.94
N LEU A 240 11.67 20.24 -2.03
CA LEU A 240 10.69 19.17 -2.10
C LEU A 240 11.36 17.81 -1.85
N SER A 241 10.75 17.06 -0.95
CA SER A 241 11.20 15.76 -0.48
C SER A 241 10.06 14.76 -0.40
N GLY A 242 10.40 13.51 -0.09
CA GLY A 242 9.43 12.42 -0.07
C GLY A 242 8.88 12.14 -1.47
N LYS A 243 7.55 12.07 -1.58
CA LYS A 243 6.85 11.68 -2.81
C LYS A 243 6.19 12.87 -3.50
N LEU A 244 6.40 12.99 -4.81
CA LEU A 244 5.71 13.93 -5.69
C LEU A 244 5.06 13.20 -6.87
N CYS A 245 3.73 13.35 -7.02
CA CYS A 245 3.01 12.93 -8.21
C CYS A 245 2.68 14.13 -9.11
N ILE A 246 3.24 14.15 -10.31
CA ILE A 246 2.95 15.13 -11.36
C ILE A 246 1.97 14.50 -12.36
N SER A 247 0.72 14.95 -12.31
CA SER A 247 -0.34 14.49 -13.22
C SER A 247 -0.62 15.48 -14.34
N ASN A 248 -1.35 15.01 -15.36
CA ASN A 248 -1.73 15.80 -16.54
C ASN A 248 -0.56 16.34 -17.37
N ILE A 249 0.59 15.66 -17.35
CA ILE A 249 1.81 16.12 -18.06
C ILE A 249 1.65 16.17 -19.59
N HIS A 250 0.64 15.51 -20.16
CA HIS A 250 0.28 15.59 -21.58
C HIS A 250 -0.18 16.97 -22.06
N ILE A 251 -0.45 17.89 -21.12
CA ILE A 251 -0.80 19.28 -21.42
C ILE A 251 0.43 20.13 -21.77
N ILE A 252 1.62 19.72 -21.32
CA ILE A 252 2.89 20.41 -21.52
C ILE A 252 3.26 20.34 -23.01
N LYS A 253 3.60 21.49 -23.62
CA LYS A 253 3.68 21.60 -25.08
C LYS A 253 4.98 21.04 -25.67
N ASN A 254 6.09 21.23 -24.97
CA ASN A 254 7.42 20.91 -25.49
C ASN A 254 8.44 20.72 -24.36
N LYS A 255 9.65 20.32 -24.74
CA LYS A 255 10.79 20.13 -23.83
C LYS A 255 11.10 21.35 -22.98
N HIS A 256 11.10 22.56 -23.55
CA HIS A 256 11.48 23.78 -22.83
C HIS A 256 10.50 24.10 -21.69
N GLU A 257 9.19 23.97 -21.94
CA GLU A 257 8.17 24.13 -20.90
C GLU A 257 8.33 23.07 -19.81
N ALA A 258 8.60 21.81 -20.17
CA ALA A 258 8.89 20.75 -19.20
C ALA A 258 10.14 21.04 -18.34
N MET A 259 11.19 21.61 -18.93
CA MET A 259 12.43 21.96 -18.23
C MET A 259 12.23 23.04 -17.16
N ASP A 260 11.20 23.88 -17.27
CA ASP A 260 10.86 24.83 -16.21
C ASP A 260 10.44 24.13 -14.90
N ALA A 261 10.05 22.85 -14.94
CA ALA A 261 9.83 22.07 -13.72
C ALA A 261 11.11 21.91 -12.89
N ASN A 262 12.28 21.94 -13.54
CA ASN A 262 13.59 21.76 -12.94
C ASN A 262 13.66 20.55 -11.98
N MET A 263 13.26 19.37 -12.48
CA MET A 263 13.18 18.14 -11.70
C MET A 263 14.55 17.60 -11.29
N ILE A 264 15.58 17.90 -12.08
CA ILE A 264 16.96 17.47 -11.82
C ILE A 264 17.56 18.13 -10.58
N GLU A 265 17.09 19.30 -10.14
CA GLU A 265 17.61 20.00 -8.95
C GLU A 265 16.90 19.58 -7.65
N LYS A 266 15.88 18.72 -7.72
CA LYS A 266 15.09 18.27 -6.54
C LYS A 266 15.76 17.08 -5.86
N LYS A 267 16.94 17.31 -5.29
CA LYS A 267 17.84 16.29 -4.74
C LYS A 267 17.29 15.50 -3.55
N HIS A 268 16.26 16.03 -2.87
CA HIS A 268 15.63 15.44 -1.70
C HIS A 268 14.39 14.57 -2.02
N LEU A 269 13.93 14.55 -3.28
CA LEU A 269 12.82 13.69 -3.68
C LEU A 269 13.23 12.22 -3.63
N GLU A 270 12.40 11.42 -3.00
CA GLU A 270 12.57 9.97 -2.87
C GLU A 270 11.72 9.22 -3.89
N ALA A 271 10.52 9.71 -4.18
CA ALA A 271 9.58 9.08 -5.10
C ALA A 271 8.98 10.10 -6.08
N LEU A 272 8.96 9.75 -7.38
CA LEU A 272 8.38 10.58 -8.43
C LEU A 272 7.39 9.76 -9.27
N GLU A 273 6.17 10.27 -9.41
CA GLU A 273 5.19 9.74 -10.36
C GLU A 273 4.92 10.74 -11.48
N LEU A 274 5.10 10.32 -12.72
CA LEU A 274 4.82 11.11 -13.93
C LEU A 274 3.63 10.51 -14.66
N LYS A 275 2.47 11.16 -14.59
CA LYS A 275 1.19 10.64 -15.10
C LYS A 275 0.61 11.52 -16.20
N GLY A 276 0.31 10.93 -17.35
CA GLY A 276 -0.35 11.61 -18.46
C GLY A 276 -1.01 10.65 -19.45
N ARG A 277 -1.52 11.19 -20.56
CA ARG A 277 -2.05 10.41 -21.68
C ARG A 277 -1.29 10.77 -22.94
N ASN A 278 -0.69 9.78 -23.61
CA ASN A 278 0.06 9.99 -24.84
C ASN A 278 1.18 11.05 -24.70
N VAL A 279 1.95 10.95 -23.61
CA VAL A 279 3.01 11.92 -23.28
C VAL A 279 4.14 11.81 -24.30
N SER A 280 4.58 12.93 -24.87
CA SER A 280 5.66 12.94 -25.87
C SER A 280 7.03 12.67 -25.24
N LYS A 281 7.98 12.24 -26.06
CA LYS A 281 9.39 12.13 -25.67
C LYS A 281 9.95 13.44 -25.12
N ASP A 282 9.69 14.56 -25.81
CA ASP A 282 10.21 15.87 -25.44
C ASP A 282 9.77 16.32 -24.05
N VAL A 283 8.54 16.00 -23.65
CA VAL A 283 8.05 16.33 -22.31
C VAL A 283 8.78 15.51 -21.25
N LEU A 284 8.90 14.19 -21.43
CA LEU A 284 9.66 13.37 -20.47
C LEU A 284 11.15 13.72 -20.45
N GLU A 285 11.73 14.10 -21.59
CA GLU A 285 13.10 14.60 -21.70
C GLU A 285 13.32 15.85 -20.82
N GLY A 286 12.37 16.80 -20.82
CA GLY A 286 12.46 17.99 -19.97
C GLY A 286 12.15 17.74 -18.49
N LEU A 287 11.43 16.67 -18.16
CA LEU A 287 11.11 16.25 -16.78
C LEU A 287 12.16 15.29 -16.19
N GLN A 288 13.41 15.40 -16.61
CA GLN A 288 14.51 14.55 -16.13
C GLN A 288 14.57 14.52 -14.58
N PRO A 289 14.38 13.34 -13.94
CA PRO A 289 14.44 13.23 -12.50
C PRO A 289 15.87 13.32 -11.96
N HIS A 290 16.01 13.73 -10.70
CA HIS A 290 17.29 13.69 -9.99
C HIS A 290 17.75 12.21 -9.78
N PRO A 291 19.04 11.85 -9.97
CA PRO A 291 19.54 10.47 -9.87
C PRO A 291 19.40 9.78 -8.48
N ASN A 292 19.25 10.57 -7.41
CA ASN A 292 19.04 10.09 -6.03
C ASN A 292 17.68 9.40 -5.78
N LEU A 293 16.77 9.44 -6.75
CA LEU A 293 15.42 8.91 -6.60
C LEU A 293 15.42 7.42 -6.22
N GLN A 294 14.53 7.03 -5.31
CA GLN A 294 14.34 5.65 -4.85
C GLN A 294 13.18 4.96 -5.57
N GLU A 295 12.14 5.70 -5.94
CA GLU A 295 10.96 5.17 -6.65
C GLU A 295 10.57 6.03 -7.85
N LEU A 296 10.36 5.41 -9.00
CA LEU A 296 9.93 6.08 -10.23
C LEU A 296 8.71 5.38 -10.83
N MET A 297 7.65 6.14 -11.07
CA MET A 297 6.47 5.70 -11.81
C MET A 297 6.30 6.55 -13.07
N ILE A 298 6.20 5.90 -14.22
CA ILE A 298 5.91 6.54 -15.51
C ILE A 298 4.61 5.95 -16.06
N GLU A 299 3.61 6.80 -16.29
CA GLU A 299 2.32 6.37 -16.79
C GLU A 299 1.88 7.16 -18.04
N GLY A 300 1.54 6.43 -19.11
CA GLY A 300 0.93 6.99 -20.31
C GLY A 300 1.91 7.59 -21.31
N TYR A 301 3.16 7.10 -21.35
CA TYR A 301 4.15 7.50 -22.34
C TYR A 301 3.73 7.10 -23.77
N GLY A 302 3.73 8.06 -24.67
CA GLY A 302 3.15 7.96 -26.01
C GLY A 302 4.14 7.90 -27.16
N ALA A 303 5.45 7.87 -26.89
CA ALA A 303 6.47 7.83 -27.94
C ALA A 303 7.12 6.44 -28.08
N THR A 304 7.72 6.21 -29.24
CA THR A 304 8.43 4.95 -29.58
C THR A 304 9.91 4.98 -29.21
N SER A 305 10.53 6.17 -29.19
CA SER A 305 11.93 6.39 -28.80
C SER A 305 11.99 6.97 -27.39
N PHE A 306 13.09 6.75 -26.67
CA PHE A 306 13.20 7.13 -25.25
C PHE A 306 13.89 8.49 -25.03
N PRO A 307 13.64 9.14 -23.89
CA PRO A 307 14.46 10.23 -23.38
C PRO A 307 15.91 9.78 -23.15
N SER A 308 16.86 10.71 -23.29
CA SER A 308 18.30 10.48 -23.09
C SER A 308 18.61 9.91 -21.70
N TRP A 309 18.01 10.49 -20.66
CA TRP A 309 18.21 10.06 -19.27
C TRP A 309 17.68 8.64 -18.99
N MET A 310 16.71 8.13 -19.75
CA MET A 310 16.25 6.73 -19.63
C MET A 310 17.24 5.74 -20.27
N LEU A 311 18.05 6.20 -21.23
CA LEU A 311 19.15 5.41 -21.82
C LEU A 311 20.38 5.39 -20.90
N GLU A 312 20.57 6.45 -20.12
CA GLU A 312 21.60 6.58 -19.09
C GLU A 312 21.17 5.99 -17.73
N ALA A 313 20.38 4.89 -17.77
CA ALA A 313 19.76 4.29 -16.59
C ALA A 313 20.75 3.94 -15.45
N HIS A 314 22.03 3.68 -15.78
CA HIS A 314 23.10 3.43 -14.82
C HIS A 314 23.36 4.57 -13.82
N LEU A 315 22.92 5.80 -14.11
CA LEU A 315 23.06 6.93 -13.20
C LEU A 315 22.13 6.83 -11.97
N PHE A 316 21.03 6.08 -12.08
CA PHE A 316 20.03 5.89 -11.02
C PHE A 316 20.47 4.85 -9.98
N THR A 317 21.59 5.13 -9.30
CA THR A 317 22.24 4.20 -8.35
C THR A 317 21.46 3.94 -7.06
N LYS A 318 20.40 4.71 -6.78
CA LYS A 318 19.54 4.58 -5.59
C LYS A 318 18.13 4.06 -5.91
N LEU A 319 17.80 3.86 -7.18
CA LEU A 319 16.45 3.52 -7.60
C LEU A 319 16.15 2.05 -7.27
N LYS A 320 15.20 1.83 -6.35
CA LYS A 320 14.78 0.52 -5.85
C LYS A 320 13.51 0.04 -6.53
N SER A 321 12.61 0.95 -6.89
CA SER A 321 11.30 0.61 -7.46
C SER A 321 11.06 1.37 -8.76
N LEU A 322 10.68 0.65 -9.81
CA LEU A 322 10.34 1.20 -11.11
C LEU A 322 8.99 0.64 -11.59
N TYR A 323 8.04 1.53 -11.85
CA TYR A 323 6.79 1.22 -12.53
C TYR A 323 6.75 1.92 -13.88
N VAL A 324 6.47 1.15 -14.94
CA VAL A 324 6.19 1.70 -16.27
C VAL A 324 4.86 1.12 -16.74
N GLY A 325 3.89 1.99 -17.04
CA GLY A 325 2.64 1.48 -17.54
C GLY A 325 1.78 2.40 -18.38
N ASN A 326 0.79 1.80 -19.03
CA ASN A 326 -0.10 2.47 -19.98
C ASN A 326 0.66 3.12 -21.17
N CYS A 327 1.85 2.62 -21.53
CA CYS A 327 2.68 3.16 -22.60
C CYS A 327 2.41 2.46 -23.94
N ARG A 328 1.31 2.83 -24.61
CA ARG A 328 0.74 2.07 -25.73
C ARG A 328 1.59 2.01 -26.99
N HIS A 329 2.45 3.01 -27.22
CA HIS A 329 3.30 3.11 -28.41
C HIS A 329 4.73 2.62 -28.18
N LEU A 330 5.04 2.13 -26.97
CA LEU A 330 6.35 1.63 -26.62
C LEU A 330 6.58 0.27 -27.30
N VAL A 331 7.56 0.18 -28.20
CA VAL A 331 7.84 -1.03 -29.00
C VAL A 331 8.99 -1.86 -28.42
N VAL A 332 9.95 -1.17 -27.79
CA VAL A 332 11.14 -1.75 -27.15
C VAL A 332 11.18 -1.21 -25.71
N LEU A 333 11.78 -1.95 -24.78
CA LEU A 333 12.01 -1.44 -23.43
C LEU A 333 13.35 -0.69 -23.36
N PRO A 334 13.47 0.36 -22.54
CA PRO A 334 14.76 0.94 -22.19
C PRO A 334 15.65 -0.10 -21.48
N PRO A 335 16.97 0.15 -21.41
CA PRO A 335 17.92 -0.76 -20.76
C PRO A 335 17.84 -0.67 -19.22
N PHE A 336 16.66 -0.96 -18.66
CA PHE A 336 16.40 -0.93 -17.22
C PHE A 336 17.28 -1.91 -16.46
N GLY A 337 17.72 -2.99 -17.11
CA GLY A 337 18.74 -3.90 -16.58
C GLY A 337 20.03 -3.19 -16.15
N LYS A 338 20.34 -1.97 -16.60
CA LYS A 338 21.53 -1.25 -16.13
C LYS A 338 21.36 -0.61 -14.74
N ILE A 339 20.17 -0.64 -14.15
CA ILE A 339 19.86 -0.08 -12.84
C ILE A 339 20.19 -1.13 -11.77
N THR A 340 21.44 -1.15 -11.31
CA THR A 340 21.94 -2.22 -10.40
C THR A 340 21.29 -2.20 -9.02
N SER A 341 20.68 -1.09 -8.59
CA SER A 341 19.97 -0.96 -7.30
C SER A 341 18.52 -1.47 -7.32
N LEU A 342 17.98 -1.80 -8.50
CA LEU A 342 16.57 -2.08 -8.66
C LEU A 342 16.17 -3.39 -7.98
N LYS A 343 15.15 -3.31 -7.11
CA LYS A 343 14.57 -4.44 -6.36
C LYS A 343 13.17 -4.80 -6.85
N HIS A 344 12.40 -3.82 -7.31
CA HIS A 344 11.02 -4.00 -7.75
C HIS A 344 10.83 -3.41 -9.15
N LEU A 345 10.37 -4.22 -10.09
CA LEU A 345 10.06 -3.81 -11.45
C LEU A 345 8.63 -4.21 -11.82
N THR A 346 7.81 -3.22 -12.14
CA THR A 346 6.45 -3.45 -12.65
C THR A 346 6.30 -2.87 -14.05
N LEU A 347 5.98 -3.73 -15.01
CA LEU A 347 5.61 -3.38 -16.38
C LEU A 347 4.13 -3.70 -16.59
N ASN A 348 3.32 -2.69 -16.89
CA ASN A 348 1.87 -2.85 -16.98
C ASN A 348 1.29 -2.18 -18.22
N ASN A 349 0.54 -2.92 -19.03
CA ASN A 349 -0.16 -2.40 -20.21
C ASN A 349 0.81 -1.74 -21.21
N LEU A 350 1.70 -2.56 -21.76
CA LEU A 350 2.66 -2.21 -22.82
C LEU A 350 2.35 -3.02 -24.10
N PRO A 351 1.19 -2.79 -24.74
CA PRO A 351 0.65 -3.69 -25.76
C PRO A 351 1.46 -3.75 -27.05
N SER A 352 2.35 -2.79 -27.32
CA SER A 352 3.16 -2.75 -28.56
C SER A 352 4.53 -3.40 -28.43
N VAL A 353 4.95 -3.76 -27.21
CA VAL A 353 6.23 -4.43 -26.99
C VAL A 353 6.14 -5.85 -27.51
N LYS A 354 6.99 -6.19 -28.50
CA LYS A 354 6.99 -7.50 -29.15
C LYS A 354 8.09 -8.42 -28.67
N GLN A 355 9.25 -7.85 -28.40
CA GLN A 355 10.44 -8.58 -27.98
C GLN A 355 11.02 -7.86 -26.79
N VAL A 356 11.44 -8.65 -25.81
CA VAL A 356 12.31 -8.15 -24.76
C VAL A 356 13.62 -8.89 -24.87
N ASP A 357 14.67 -8.13 -25.05
CA ASP A 357 16.01 -8.63 -25.24
C ASP A 357 16.79 -8.57 -23.93
N GLY A 358 18.03 -9.04 -24.02
CA GLY A 358 18.92 -8.96 -22.91
C GLY A 358 19.27 -7.56 -22.45
N THR A 359 19.34 -6.57 -23.33
CA THR A 359 19.67 -5.22 -22.85
C THR A 359 18.58 -4.63 -21.94
N SER A 360 17.34 -5.11 -22.08
CA SER A 360 16.18 -4.75 -21.28
C SER A 360 16.09 -5.48 -19.93
N PHE A 361 16.45 -6.78 -19.87
CA PHE A 361 16.34 -7.63 -18.66
C PHE A 361 17.64 -8.30 -18.16
N ASP A 362 18.74 -8.34 -18.92
CA ASP A 362 19.91 -9.20 -18.68
C ASP A 362 20.92 -8.69 -17.65
N CYS A 363 20.64 -7.68 -16.82
CA CYS A 363 21.62 -7.25 -15.80
C CYS A 363 20.98 -6.82 -14.47
N PHE A 364 20.01 -7.54 -13.94
CA PHE A 364 19.36 -7.19 -12.67
C PHE A 364 19.96 -7.91 -11.44
N PRO A 365 21.11 -7.47 -10.87
CA PRO A 365 21.78 -8.21 -9.81
C PRO A 365 20.97 -8.26 -8.50
N ASN A 366 20.06 -7.32 -8.29
CA ASN A 366 19.34 -7.11 -7.03
C ASN A 366 17.81 -7.18 -7.15
N LEU A 367 17.29 -7.59 -8.30
CA LEU A 367 15.84 -7.64 -8.50
C LEU A 367 15.22 -8.76 -7.67
N GLU A 368 14.22 -8.42 -6.87
CA GLU A 368 13.53 -9.30 -5.92
C GLU A 368 12.09 -9.57 -6.35
N ASP A 369 11.42 -8.59 -6.96
CA ASP A 369 10.02 -8.64 -7.42
C ASP A 369 9.91 -8.17 -8.87
N LEU A 370 9.48 -9.07 -9.77
CA LEU A 370 9.22 -8.77 -11.18
C LEU A 370 7.75 -9.02 -11.51
N LYS A 371 7.05 -7.96 -11.92
CA LYS A 371 5.66 -8.02 -12.34
C LYS A 371 5.52 -7.55 -13.78
N VAL A 372 4.96 -8.40 -14.62
CA VAL A 372 4.66 -8.10 -16.02
C VAL A 372 3.20 -8.37 -16.30
N SER A 373 2.50 -7.37 -16.82
CA SER A 373 1.05 -7.46 -17.06
C SER A 373 0.62 -6.74 -18.33
N LEU A 374 -0.37 -7.30 -19.04
CA LEU A 374 -1.01 -6.68 -20.21
C LEU A 374 -0.01 -6.32 -21.34
N MET A 375 0.98 -7.19 -21.60
CA MET A 375 1.91 -7.07 -22.73
C MET A 375 1.44 -7.94 -23.89
N THR A 376 0.37 -7.53 -24.56
CA THR A 376 -0.40 -8.40 -25.46
C THR A 376 0.27 -8.76 -26.78
N SER A 377 1.25 -7.97 -27.25
CA SER A 377 2.04 -8.29 -28.46
C SER A 377 3.36 -9.01 -28.18
N TRP A 378 3.68 -9.27 -26.90
CA TRP A 378 4.98 -9.84 -26.52
C TRP A 378 5.06 -11.30 -26.96
N THR A 379 5.99 -11.62 -27.86
CA THR A 379 6.15 -12.96 -28.44
C THR A 379 7.41 -13.68 -27.98
N ASN A 380 8.50 -12.94 -27.72
CA ASN A 380 9.80 -13.51 -27.42
C ASN A 380 10.50 -12.75 -26.28
N TRP A 381 11.07 -13.52 -25.35
CA TRP A 381 12.06 -13.06 -24.38
C TRP A 381 13.39 -13.71 -24.74
N SER A 382 14.25 -13.01 -25.47
CA SER A 382 15.49 -13.59 -26.01
C SER A 382 16.74 -13.12 -25.26
N HIS A 383 17.70 -14.03 -25.07
CA HIS A 383 19.00 -13.74 -24.45
C HIS A 383 19.94 -12.99 -25.37
N ALA A 384 20.65 -11.99 -24.84
CA ALA A 384 21.85 -11.50 -25.48
C ALA A 384 23.01 -12.41 -25.06
N GLU A 385 23.55 -13.20 -26.00
CA GLU A 385 24.77 -14.00 -25.82
C GLU A 385 25.86 -13.14 -25.15
N SER A 386 25.95 -13.19 -23.82
CA SER A 386 26.94 -12.43 -23.06
C SER A 386 27.42 -13.29 -21.91
N ASP A 387 28.73 -13.25 -21.68
CA ASP A 387 29.50 -14.05 -20.70
C ASP A 387 29.11 -13.82 -19.22
N HIS A 388 27.99 -13.14 -18.95
CA HIS A 388 27.52 -12.84 -17.61
C HIS A 388 26.53 -13.94 -17.17
N GLY A 389 26.92 -14.73 -16.17
CA GLY A 389 26.15 -15.86 -15.61
C GLY A 389 24.75 -15.50 -15.10
N PRO A 390 24.01 -16.41 -14.42
CA PRO A 390 22.54 -16.30 -14.27
C PRO A 390 22.10 -14.97 -13.65
N LEU A 391 21.26 -14.21 -14.36
CA LEU A 391 21.10 -12.76 -14.16
C LEU A 391 19.91 -12.36 -13.26
N LEU A 392 19.04 -13.32 -12.90
CA LEU A 392 17.82 -13.11 -12.09
C LEU A 392 17.80 -13.95 -10.79
N GLN A 393 18.98 -14.31 -10.26
CA GLN A 393 19.10 -15.21 -9.11
C GLN A 393 18.42 -14.73 -7.82
N ARG A 394 18.22 -13.41 -7.68
CA ARG A 394 17.59 -12.82 -6.49
C ARG A 394 16.08 -12.66 -6.59
N VAL A 395 15.48 -12.96 -7.75
CA VAL A 395 14.03 -12.83 -7.94
C VAL A 395 13.34 -13.85 -7.04
N THR A 396 12.52 -13.35 -6.12
CA THR A 396 11.74 -14.16 -5.16
C THR A 396 10.26 -14.19 -5.52
N ARG A 397 9.75 -13.14 -6.18
CA ARG A 397 8.39 -13.08 -6.71
C ARG A 397 8.41 -12.77 -8.20
N PHE A 398 7.70 -13.59 -8.98
CA PHE A 398 7.47 -13.36 -10.40
C PHE A 398 5.99 -13.46 -10.72
N GLU A 399 5.43 -12.37 -11.24
CA GLU A 399 4.04 -12.27 -11.66
C GLU A 399 3.94 -12.00 -13.17
N LEU A 400 3.21 -12.83 -13.89
CA LEU A 400 2.99 -12.72 -15.32
C LEU A 400 1.49 -12.80 -15.64
N HIS A 401 0.90 -11.71 -16.14
CA HIS A 401 -0.55 -11.62 -16.37
C HIS A 401 -0.87 -11.08 -17.77
N ASP A 402 -1.83 -11.69 -18.46
CA ASP A 402 -2.37 -11.20 -19.73
C ASP A 402 -1.27 -10.97 -20.80
N CYS A 403 -0.43 -11.98 -21.00
CA CYS A 403 0.63 -12.05 -22.01
C CYS A 403 0.36 -13.21 -23.01
N PRO A 404 -0.72 -13.14 -23.82
CA PRO A 404 -1.25 -14.28 -24.58
C PRO A 404 -0.38 -14.75 -25.76
N LEU A 405 0.54 -13.94 -26.27
CA LEU A 405 1.37 -14.31 -27.42
C LEU A 405 2.78 -14.81 -27.03
N LEU A 406 3.08 -14.82 -25.73
CA LEU A 406 4.40 -15.23 -25.23
C LEU A 406 4.58 -16.72 -25.44
N LYS A 407 5.67 -17.10 -26.13
CA LYS A 407 5.96 -18.50 -26.47
C LYS A 407 6.90 -19.17 -25.50
N GLU A 408 7.94 -18.44 -25.06
CA GLU A 408 9.00 -18.98 -24.21
C GLU A 408 9.46 -17.91 -23.20
N VAL A 409 9.87 -18.37 -22.01
CA VAL A 409 10.57 -17.57 -21.01
C VAL A 409 11.85 -18.34 -20.66
N PRO A 410 12.98 -18.07 -21.34
CA PRO A 410 14.19 -18.89 -21.19
C PRO A 410 14.87 -18.74 -19.82
N TYR A 411 14.37 -17.87 -18.95
CA TYR A 411 15.02 -17.42 -17.72
C TYR A 411 14.43 -17.94 -16.42
N LEU A 412 13.36 -18.74 -16.44
CA LEU A 412 12.87 -19.37 -15.20
C LEU A 412 13.93 -20.25 -14.54
N SER A 413 14.81 -20.87 -15.34
CA SER A 413 15.98 -21.61 -14.86
C SER A 413 17.00 -20.76 -14.10
N PHE A 414 17.02 -19.43 -14.32
CA PHE A 414 17.94 -18.50 -13.65
C PHE A 414 17.35 -17.86 -12.40
N MET A 415 16.07 -18.13 -12.09
CA MET A 415 15.38 -17.67 -10.88
C MET A 415 15.39 -18.77 -9.79
N SER A 416 16.56 -19.27 -9.43
CA SER A 416 16.70 -20.38 -8.46
C SER A 416 16.18 -20.07 -7.04
N SER A 417 16.06 -18.78 -6.69
CA SER A 417 15.52 -18.30 -5.41
C SER A 417 14.02 -18.00 -5.44
N LEU A 418 13.32 -18.34 -6.54
CA LEU A 418 11.90 -18.02 -6.70
C LEU A 418 11.05 -18.71 -5.63
N SER A 419 10.33 -17.90 -4.85
CA SER A 419 9.44 -18.34 -3.77
C SER A 419 7.96 -18.20 -4.15
N GLU A 420 7.61 -17.25 -5.02
CA GLU A 420 6.24 -17.00 -5.47
C GLU A 420 6.18 -16.87 -6.99
N LEU A 421 5.34 -17.71 -7.62
CA LEU A 421 5.04 -17.66 -9.05
C LEU A 421 3.54 -17.48 -9.26
N ASP A 422 3.14 -16.44 -9.99
CA ASP A 422 1.75 -16.16 -10.35
C ASP A 422 1.62 -15.94 -11.85
N ILE A 423 0.82 -16.78 -12.52
CA ILE A 423 0.67 -16.80 -13.98
C ILE A 423 -0.81 -16.73 -14.32
N SER A 424 -1.22 -15.79 -15.16
CA SER A 424 -2.60 -15.69 -15.65
C SER A 424 -2.66 -15.31 -17.13
N VAL A 425 -3.38 -16.07 -17.95
CA VAL A 425 -3.60 -15.74 -19.38
C VAL A 425 -2.27 -15.53 -20.15
N CYS A 426 -1.39 -16.53 -20.14
CA CYS A 426 -0.01 -16.41 -20.69
C CYS A 426 0.28 -17.21 -21.97
N GLY A 427 -0.75 -17.64 -22.69
CA GLY A 427 -0.58 -18.28 -24.00
C GLY A 427 0.31 -19.53 -23.99
N ASP A 428 1.10 -19.70 -25.06
CA ASP A 428 1.92 -20.88 -25.30
C ASP A 428 3.06 -21.08 -24.29
N PHE A 429 3.53 -20.03 -23.61
CA PHE A 429 4.57 -20.12 -22.58
C PHE A 429 4.24 -21.17 -21.50
N VAL A 430 2.96 -21.31 -21.15
CA VAL A 430 2.51 -22.28 -20.15
C VAL A 430 2.95 -23.71 -20.52
N LYS A 431 3.11 -24.04 -21.81
CA LYS A 431 3.57 -25.36 -22.28
C LYS A 431 5.02 -25.67 -21.89
N ALA A 432 5.86 -24.66 -21.74
CA ALA A 432 7.26 -24.83 -21.35
C ALA A 432 7.44 -24.92 -19.81
N LEU A 433 6.42 -24.51 -19.04
CA LEU A 433 6.44 -24.49 -17.58
C LEU A 433 6.91 -25.81 -16.91
N PRO A 434 6.55 -27.02 -17.37
CA PRO A 434 6.95 -28.27 -16.72
C PRO A 434 8.46 -28.48 -16.70
N GLN A 435 9.17 -28.02 -17.73
CA GLN A 435 10.63 -28.12 -17.81
C GLN A 435 11.31 -27.24 -16.75
N TYR A 436 10.72 -26.07 -16.48
CA TYR A 436 11.28 -25.12 -15.53
C TYR A 436 10.92 -25.42 -14.08
N VAL A 437 9.73 -25.97 -13.83
CA VAL A 437 9.23 -26.30 -12.49
C VAL A 437 10.16 -27.24 -11.74
N GLN A 438 10.85 -28.13 -12.45
CA GLN A 438 11.87 -29.03 -11.87
C GLN A 438 13.03 -28.29 -11.20
N LEU A 439 13.28 -27.03 -11.58
CA LEU A 439 14.36 -26.19 -11.07
C LEU A 439 13.91 -25.31 -9.88
N LEU A 440 12.60 -25.14 -9.68
CA LEU A 440 12.01 -24.22 -8.70
C LEU A 440 11.85 -24.87 -7.30
N THR A 441 12.94 -25.41 -6.76
CA THR A 441 12.93 -26.18 -5.49
C THR A 441 12.56 -25.37 -4.25
N HIS A 442 12.72 -24.03 -4.29
CA HIS A 442 12.36 -23.11 -3.21
C HIS A 442 10.95 -22.53 -3.32
N LEU A 443 10.17 -22.93 -4.33
CA LEU A 443 8.86 -22.36 -4.59
C LEU A 443 7.88 -22.69 -3.47
N LYS A 444 7.35 -21.64 -2.81
CA LYS A 444 6.36 -21.75 -1.73
C LYS A 444 4.94 -21.53 -2.21
N LYS A 445 4.75 -20.69 -3.23
CA LYS A 445 3.44 -20.35 -3.78
C LYS A 445 3.44 -20.51 -5.29
N LEU A 446 2.50 -21.31 -5.78
CA LEU A 446 2.18 -21.45 -7.20
C LEU A 446 0.73 -21.01 -7.43
N SER A 447 0.55 -19.98 -8.24
CA SER A 447 -0.75 -19.47 -8.68
C SER A 447 -0.85 -19.54 -10.20
N MET A 448 -1.91 -20.18 -10.70
CA MET A 448 -2.21 -20.24 -12.14
C MET A 448 -3.68 -19.95 -12.38
N SER A 449 -3.97 -19.06 -13.33
CA SER A 449 -5.34 -18.69 -13.69
C SER A 449 -5.56 -18.65 -15.20
N PHE A 450 -6.72 -19.09 -15.68
CA PHE A 450 -7.14 -18.99 -17.08
C PHE A 450 -6.09 -19.54 -18.07
N CYS A 451 -5.57 -20.73 -17.76
CA CYS A 451 -4.54 -21.41 -18.55
C CYS A 451 -5.09 -22.75 -19.06
N ASP A 452 -5.68 -22.75 -20.25
CA ASP A 452 -6.43 -23.92 -20.76
C ASP A 452 -5.61 -24.86 -21.66
N HIS A 453 -4.31 -24.60 -21.84
CA HIS A 453 -3.43 -25.51 -22.55
C HIS A 453 -3.29 -26.86 -21.81
N THR A 454 -3.17 -27.96 -22.56
CA THR A 454 -2.82 -29.26 -21.99
C THR A 454 -1.44 -29.17 -21.37
N LEU A 455 -1.37 -29.30 -20.05
CA LEU A 455 -0.16 -29.10 -19.27
C LEU A 455 0.01 -30.28 -18.30
N LEU A 456 1.11 -31.02 -18.45
CA LEU A 456 1.47 -32.11 -17.55
C LEU A 456 2.51 -31.60 -16.55
N LEU A 457 2.15 -31.50 -15.28
CA LEU A 457 3.00 -30.92 -14.25
C LEU A 457 3.43 -31.99 -13.24
N SER A 458 4.74 -32.26 -13.18
CA SER A 458 5.34 -33.07 -12.11
C SER A 458 5.66 -32.20 -10.91
N GLY A 459 5.14 -32.58 -9.74
CA GLY A 459 5.38 -31.86 -8.50
C GLY A 459 6.52 -32.46 -7.66
N GLN A 460 7.22 -33.50 -8.14
CA GLN A 460 8.26 -34.19 -7.36
C GLN A 460 9.36 -33.26 -6.84
N HIS A 461 9.68 -32.18 -7.56
CA HIS A 461 10.72 -31.21 -7.18
C HIS A 461 10.20 -30.03 -6.34
N LEU A 462 8.88 -29.86 -6.22
CA LEU A 462 8.24 -28.74 -5.51
C LEU A 462 8.01 -29.06 -4.03
N LYS A 463 9.03 -29.56 -3.33
CA LYS A 463 8.91 -29.99 -1.93
C LYS A 463 8.64 -28.86 -0.94
N SER A 464 8.99 -27.62 -1.31
CA SER A 464 8.79 -26.42 -0.48
C SER A 464 7.40 -25.78 -0.64
N LEU A 465 6.54 -26.33 -1.50
CA LEU A 465 5.27 -25.69 -1.85
C LEU A 465 4.29 -25.70 -0.66
N GLU A 466 3.89 -24.50 -0.23
CA GLU A 466 2.93 -24.28 0.87
C GLU A 466 1.55 -23.86 0.33
N TYR A 467 1.49 -23.20 -0.83
CA TYR A 467 0.26 -22.63 -1.38
C TYR A 467 0.09 -22.99 -2.86
N LEU A 468 -1.03 -23.65 -3.19
CA LEU A 468 -1.41 -23.98 -4.56
C LEU A 468 -2.76 -23.33 -4.89
N TYR A 469 -2.76 -22.37 -5.81
CA TYR A 469 -3.94 -21.65 -6.27
C TYR A 469 -4.13 -21.87 -7.78
N LEU A 470 -5.20 -22.56 -8.17
CA LEU A 470 -5.49 -22.91 -9.56
C LEU A 470 -6.90 -22.47 -9.90
N ARG A 471 -7.07 -21.70 -10.97
CA ARG A 471 -8.37 -21.19 -11.38
C ARG A 471 -8.57 -21.27 -12.88
N LYS A 472 -9.59 -22.00 -13.35
CA LYS A 472 -9.92 -22.16 -14.77
C LYS A 472 -8.69 -22.58 -15.59
N CYS A 473 -8.05 -23.65 -15.15
CA CYS A 473 -6.95 -24.30 -15.85
C CYS A 473 -7.45 -25.65 -16.38
N GLY A 474 -8.24 -25.63 -17.45
CA GLY A 474 -8.96 -26.81 -17.91
C GLY A 474 -8.08 -27.94 -18.40
N GLY A 475 -6.90 -27.63 -18.95
CA GLY A 475 -5.95 -28.60 -19.49
C GLY A 475 -4.84 -29.05 -18.53
N LEU A 476 -4.77 -28.48 -17.31
CA LEU A 476 -3.74 -28.83 -16.34
C LEU A 476 -4.00 -30.21 -15.72
N ARG A 477 -2.96 -31.04 -15.68
CA ARG A 477 -2.92 -32.39 -15.10
C ARG A 477 -1.69 -32.52 -14.19
N LEU A 478 -1.88 -33.06 -12.99
CA LEU A 478 -0.80 -33.39 -12.06
C LEU A 478 -0.46 -34.88 -12.15
N ILE A 479 0.67 -35.21 -12.75
CA ILE A 479 1.13 -36.60 -12.98
C ILE A 479 1.38 -37.34 -11.66
N ASP A 480 1.93 -36.65 -10.68
CA ASP A 480 2.27 -37.22 -9.37
C ASP A 480 1.18 -36.94 -8.31
N GLY A 481 -0.01 -36.50 -8.71
CA GLY A 481 -1.05 -36.09 -7.76
C GLY A 481 -0.64 -34.96 -6.81
N LEU A 482 -1.45 -34.70 -5.77
CA LEU A 482 -1.16 -33.65 -4.77
C LEU A 482 -0.15 -34.08 -3.69
N HIS A 483 0.03 -35.39 -3.48
CA HIS A 483 0.89 -35.94 -2.42
C HIS A 483 2.37 -35.58 -2.58
N CYS A 484 2.77 -35.19 -3.78
CA CYS A 484 4.13 -34.75 -4.05
C CYS A 484 4.54 -33.46 -3.30
N PHE A 485 3.58 -32.73 -2.71
CA PHE A 485 3.77 -31.49 -1.93
C PHE A 485 3.63 -31.72 -0.40
N PRO A 486 4.68 -32.16 0.32
CA PRO A 486 4.59 -32.52 1.74
C PRO A 486 4.30 -31.33 2.68
N ASN A 487 4.68 -30.12 2.27
CA ASN A 487 4.52 -28.89 3.05
C ASN A 487 3.26 -28.09 2.68
N LEU A 488 2.36 -28.66 1.88
CA LEU A 488 1.19 -27.96 1.38
C LEU A 488 0.26 -27.57 2.53
N ARG A 489 -0.06 -26.28 2.63
CA ARG A 489 -0.92 -25.72 3.68
C ARG A 489 -2.28 -25.28 3.14
N LYS A 490 -2.30 -24.68 1.95
CA LYS A 490 -3.54 -24.20 1.33
C LYS A 490 -3.65 -24.65 -0.11
N VAL A 491 -4.80 -25.21 -0.44
CA VAL A 491 -5.18 -25.63 -1.79
C VAL A 491 -6.45 -24.90 -2.19
N ASN A 492 -6.41 -24.17 -3.30
CA ASN A 492 -7.59 -23.60 -3.93
C ASN A 492 -7.62 -24.05 -5.39
N VAL A 493 -8.61 -24.85 -5.77
CA VAL A 493 -8.79 -25.30 -7.15
C VAL A 493 -10.20 -24.95 -7.59
N TYR A 494 -10.31 -24.08 -8.58
CA TYR A 494 -11.57 -23.57 -9.05
C TYR A 494 -11.70 -23.74 -10.57
N GLY A 495 -12.55 -24.64 -11.05
CA GLY A 495 -12.80 -24.86 -12.47
C GLY A 495 -11.64 -25.53 -13.22
N CYS A 496 -10.95 -26.48 -12.59
CA CYS A 496 -9.85 -27.26 -13.18
C CYS A 496 -10.25 -28.75 -13.28
N PRO A 497 -11.12 -29.15 -14.22
CA PRO A 497 -11.73 -30.49 -14.24
C PRO A 497 -10.75 -31.65 -14.43
N ASN A 498 -9.59 -31.42 -15.05
CA ASN A 498 -8.64 -32.48 -15.42
C ASN A 498 -7.44 -32.62 -14.47
N ILE A 499 -7.43 -31.92 -13.34
CA ILE A 499 -6.25 -31.84 -12.47
C ILE A 499 -5.75 -33.21 -11.96
N LEU A 500 -6.64 -34.20 -11.81
CA LEU A 500 -6.32 -35.54 -11.31
C LEU A 500 -6.58 -36.68 -12.33
N THR A 501 -6.75 -36.38 -13.62
CA THR A 501 -7.32 -37.35 -14.61
C THR A 501 -6.31 -38.24 -15.37
N GLU A 502 -5.05 -38.36 -14.94
CA GLU A 502 -4.01 -39.02 -15.76
C GLU A 502 -4.00 -40.55 -15.82
N PHE A 503 -4.95 -41.25 -15.19
CA PHE A 503 -4.95 -42.73 -15.17
C PHE A 503 -6.18 -43.42 -15.79
N SER A 504 -7.08 -42.68 -16.44
CA SER A 504 -8.12 -43.32 -17.25
C SER A 504 -7.57 -43.60 -18.66
N ASP A 505 -7.05 -44.81 -18.89
CA ASP A 505 -6.95 -45.32 -20.26
C ASP A 505 -8.32 -45.14 -20.93
N GLN A 506 -8.35 -44.52 -22.10
CA GLN A 506 -9.59 -44.21 -22.84
C GLN A 506 -10.38 -45.46 -23.31
N SER A 507 -10.05 -46.65 -22.79
CA SER A 507 -10.66 -47.93 -23.13
C SER A 507 -11.77 -48.39 -22.16
N THR A 508 -12.01 -47.70 -21.03
CA THR A 508 -13.10 -48.04 -20.10
C THR A 508 -13.93 -46.81 -19.72
N ILE A 509 -14.86 -46.42 -20.61
CA ILE A 509 -15.85 -45.35 -20.39
C ILE A 509 -17.05 -45.90 -19.57
N GLN A 510 -16.79 -46.60 -18.48
CA GLN A 510 -17.86 -47.06 -17.59
C GLN A 510 -17.36 -46.99 -16.14
N ASP A 511 -17.87 -45.99 -15.42
CA ASP A 511 -17.81 -45.79 -13.97
C ASP A 511 -16.64 -44.95 -13.36
N ASP A 512 -16.33 -43.78 -13.95
CA ASP A 512 -15.46 -42.73 -13.33
C ASP A 512 -16.14 -41.98 -12.15
N LEU A 513 -16.78 -42.70 -11.23
CA LEU A 513 -17.56 -42.13 -10.12
C LEU A 513 -16.82 -42.08 -8.77
N TYR A 514 -15.59 -42.60 -8.71
CA TYR A 514 -14.81 -42.76 -7.48
C TYR A 514 -13.36 -42.32 -7.66
N PHE A 515 -12.75 -41.80 -6.58
CA PHE A 515 -11.30 -41.70 -6.51
C PHE A 515 -10.70 -43.11 -6.61
N THR A 516 -9.66 -43.28 -7.42
CA THR A 516 -8.90 -44.53 -7.45
C THR A 516 -8.28 -44.77 -6.07
N PRO A 517 -8.00 -46.03 -5.67
CA PRO A 517 -7.31 -46.31 -4.42
C PRO A 517 -5.98 -45.52 -4.27
N GLU A 518 -5.28 -45.32 -5.38
CA GLU A 518 -4.07 -44.50 -5.43
C GLU A 518 -4.36 -43.01 -5.16
N GLN A 519 -5.43 -42.45 -5.73
CA GLN A 519 -5.84 -41.07 -5.44
C GLN A 519 -6.27 -40.89 -3.97
N GLU A 520 -6.93 -41.88 -3.37
CA GLU A 520 -7.27 -41.88 -1.94
C GLU A 520 -6.01 -41.84 -1.06
N GLU A 521 -4.99 -42.65 -1.40
CA GLU A 521 -3.68 -42.64 -0.73
C GLU A 521 -2.96 -41.28 -0.85
N TRP A 522 -3.15 -40.55 -1.97
CA TRP A 522 -2.52 -39.24 -2.14
C TRP A 522 -2.97 -38.23 -1.08
N PHE A 523 -4.25 -38.26 -0.72
CA PHE A 523 -4.79 -37.35 0.29
C PHE A 523 -4.31 -37.69 1.70
N GLU A 524 -3.98 -38.95 2.02
CA GLU A 524 -3.42 -39.32 3.34
C GLU A 524 -2.08 -38.66 3.64
N GLN A 525 -1.30 -38.39 2.60
CA GLN A 525 0.04 -37.82 2.74
C GLN A 525 0.02 -36.29 2.95
N LEU A 526 -1.14 -35.64 2.82
CA LEU A 526 -1.32 -34.19 2.94
C LEU A 526 -1.48 -33.70 4.40
N ILE A 527 -0.63 -34.19 5.30
CA ILE A 527 -0.75 -33.98 6.75
C ILE A 527 -0.66 -32.51 7.20
N SER A 528 -0.07 -31.64 6.38
CA SER A 528 0.15 -30.21 6.68
C SER A 528 -0.99 -29.30 6.22
N VAL A 529 -1.98 -29.82 5.48
CA VAL A 529 -3.00 -29.00 4.83
C VAL A 529 -4.00 -28.43 5.86
N GLU A 530 -4.10 -27.11 5.91
CA GLU A 530 -4.97 -26.35 6.80
C GLU A 530 -6.26 -25.90 6.13
N LYS A 531 -6.21 -25.60 4.83
CA LYS A 531 -7.36 -25.12 4.05
C LYS A 531 -7.45 -25.79 2.68
N ILE A 532 -8.63 -26.31 2.37
CA ILE A 532 -8.98 -26.81 1.03
C ILE A 532 -10.19 -26.04 0.52
N GLU A 533 -10.07 -25.50 -0.69
CA GLU A 533 -11.15 -24.84 -1.41
C GLU A 533 -11.28 -25.45 -2.81
N PHE A 534 -12.41 -26.10 -3.05
CA PHE A 534 -12.77 -26.60 -4.36
C PHE A 534 -13.97 -25.83 -4.90
N GLY A 535 -13.92 -25.43 -6.16
CA GLY A 535 -15.11 -24.93 -6.83
C GLY A 535 -15.20 -25.26 -8.30
N PHE A 536 -16.42 -25.38 -8.85
CA PHE A 536 -16.65 -25.78 -10.25
C PHE A 536 -15.83 -27.02 -10.69
N CYS A 537 -15.59 -27.93 -9.75
CA CYS A 537 -14.82 -29.15 -9.96
C CYS A 537 -15.80 -30.30 -10.15
N ASN A 538 -16.18 -30.57 -11.41
CA ASN A 538 -17.20 -31.57 -11.75
C ASN A 538 -16.78 -33.02 -11.47
N PHE A 539 -15.48 -33.27 -11.26
CA PHE A 539 -14.95 -34.58 -10.84
C PHE A 539 -15.20 -34.87 -9.35
N LEU A 540 -15.50 -33.86 -8.53
CA LEU A 540 -15.80 -34.04 -7.11
C LEU A 540 -17.28 -34.40 -6.92
N GLU A 541 -17.65 -35.64 -7.21
CA GLU A 541 -18.96 -36.20 -6.82
C GLU A 541 -18.95 -36.74 -5.38
N ARG A 542 -17.78 -37.13 -4.88
CA ARG A 542 -17.51 -37.54 -3.50
C ARG A 542 -16.21 -36.89 -3.03
N LEU A 543 -16.04 -36.72 -1.71
CA LEU A 543 -14.73 -36.38 -1.13
C LEU A 543 -13.92 -37.66 -0.91
N PRO A 544 -12.58 -37.60 -0.95
CA PRO A 544 -11.74 -38.76 -0.68
C PRO A 544 -11.99 -39.22 0.77
N THR A 545 -12.29 -40.50 0.96
CA THR A 545 -12.58 -41.10 2.29
C THR A 545 -11.48 -40.85 3.32
N THR A 546 -10.25 -40.67 2.84
CA THR A 546 -9.07 -40.38 3.65
C THR A 546 -9.01 -38.95 4.19
N LEU A 547 -9.87 -38.04 3.72
CA LEU A 547 -9.93 -36.64 4.18
C LEU A 547 -10.12 -36.55 5.70
N ALA A 548 -10.91 -37.44 6.30
CA ALA A 548 -11.16 -37.50 7.75
C ALA A 548 -9.86 -37.68 8.58
N ARG A 549 -8.79 -38.21 7.97
CA ARG A 549 -7.49 -38.42 8.60
C ARG A 549 -6.62 -37.16 8.62
N LEU A 550 -7.02 -36.09 7.93
CA LEU A 550 -6.29 -34.83 7.87
C LEU A 550 -6.50 -33.98 9.14
N THR A 551 -5.72 -34.28 10.17
CA THR A 551 -5.80 -33.63 11.49
C THR A 551 -5.42 -32.14 11.51
N SER A 552 -4.86 -31.61 10.43
CA SER A 552 -4.52 -30.19 10.30
C SER A 552 -5.60 -29.38 9.58
N LEU A 553 -6.56 -30.03 8.90
CA LEU A 553 -7.56 -29.36 8.07
C LEU A 553 -8.60 -28.62 8.92
N THR A 554 -8.58 -27.29 8.87
CA THR A 554 -9.49 -26.44 9.66
C THR A 554 -10.56 -25.78 8.80
N ILE A 555 -10.33 -25.60 7.50
CA ILE A 555 -11.25 -24.91 6.59
C ILE A 555 -11.49 -25.76 5.35
N LEU A 556 -12.76 -26.06 5.06
CA LEU A 556 -13.20 -26.77 3.86
C LEU A 556 -14.27 -25.96 3.13
N HIS A 557 -13.96 -25.53 1.91
CA HIS A 557 -14.87 -24.77 1.05
C HIS A 557 -15.20 -25.57 -0.21
N LEU A 558 -16.48 -25.85 -0.43
CA LEU A 558 -17.00 -26.53 -1.63
C LEU A 558 -18.00 -25.62 -2.33
N LYS A 559 -17.65 -25.09 -3.51
CA LYS A 559 -18.44 -24.04 -4.16
C LYS A 559 -18.82 -24.42 -5.59
N TRP A 560 -20.11 -24.50 -5.89
CA TRP A 560 -20.65 -24.88 -7.20
C TRP A 560 -20.08 -26.22 -7.69
N THR A 561 -19.98 -27.21 -6.79
CA THR A 561 -19.67 -28.60 -7.11
C THR A 561 -20.98 -29.39 -7.29
N ARG A 562 -20.90 -30.63 -7.79
CA ARG A 562 -22.05 -31.58 -7.72
C ARG A 562 -22.37 -31.89 -6.24
N PRO A 563 -23.59 -32.35 -5.89
CA PRO A 563 -23.94 -32.74 -4.53
C PRO A 563 -22.95 -33.79 -4.02
N VAL A 564 -22.13 -33.43 -3.02
CA VAL A 564 -21.09 -34.31 -2.50
C VAL A 564 -21.66 -35.11 -1.34
N PHE A 565 -21.62 -36.44 -1.41
CA PHE A 565 -21.90 -37.30 -0.26
C PHE A 565 -20.72 -37.25 0.72
N LEU A 566 -20.97 -36.88 1.98
CA LEU A 566 -19.91 -36.69 2.97
C LEU A 566 -19.59 -37.96 3.75
N GLU A 567 -20.51 -38.93 3.88
CA GLU A 567 -20.29 -40.28 4.48
C GLU A 567 -19.32 -40.35 5.71
N GLY A 568 -19.37 -39.37 6.62
CA GLY A 568 -18.49 -39.32 7.80
C GLY A 568 -17.02 -38.98 7.53
N VAL A 569 -16.71 -38.48 6.32
CA VAL A 569 -15.37 -38.17 5.80
C VAL A 569 -14.88 -36.78 6.26
N VAL A 570 -15.70 -36.00 6.96
CA VAL A 570 -15.35 -34.65 7.42
C VAL A 570 -14.49 -34.73 8.70
N PRO A 571 -13.30 -34.11 8.75
CA PRO A 571 -12.44 -34.16 9.94
C PRO A 571 -13.09 -33.56 11.19
N GLN A 572 -12.80 -34.15 12.36
CA GLN A 572 -13.32 -33.70 13.65
C GLN A 572 -12.78 -32.33 14.09
N ASN A 573 -11.59 -31.96 13.63
CA ASN A 573 -10.92 -30.70 13.90
C ASN A 573 -11.36 -29.55 12.98
N LEU A 574 -12.28 -29.80 12.04
CA LEU A 574 -12.74 -28.80 11.08
C LEU A 574 -13.47 -27.65 11.80
N GLN A 575 -13.04 -26.41 11.56
CA GLN A 575 -13.57 -25.20 12.19
C GLN A 575 -14.62 -24.50 11.33
N GLU A 576 -14.42 -24.53 10.00
CA GLU A 576 -15.26 -23.84 9.03
C GLU A 576 -15.58 -24.74 7.82
N LEU A 577 -16.87 -24.86 7.53
CA LEU A 577 -17.41 -25.51 6.33
C LEU A 577 -18.26 -24.51 5.53
N VAL A 578 -17.86 -24.24 4.29
CA VAL A 578 -18.64 -23.40 3.36
C VAL A 578 -19.05 -24.21 2.16
N MET A 579 -20.35 -24.28 1.90
CA MET A 579 -20.94 -25.06 0.83
C MET A 579 -21.89 -24.17 0.01
N ASN A 580 -21.49 -23.78 -1.19
CA ASN A 580 -22.27 -22.90 -2.07
C ASN A 580 -22.65 -23.61 -3.38
N GLY A 581 -23.75 -23.20 -4.02
CA GLY A 581 -24.15 -23.66 -5.36
C GLY A 581 -24.96 -24.96 -5.41
N PHE A 582 -25.55 -25.42 -4.29
CA PHE A 582 -26.40 -26.62 -4.24
C PHE A 582 -27.88 -26.31 -4.50
N SER A 583 -28.63 -27.24 -5.10
CA SER A 583 -30.08 -27.10 -5.33
C SER A 583 -30.89 -27.27 -4.04
N GLY A 584 -32.10 -26.72 -3.97
CA GLY A 584 -32.88 -26.64 -2.73
C GLY A 584 -33.20 -27.98 -2.04
N GLU A 585 -33.36 -29.08 -2.79
CA GLU A 585 -33.58 -30.42 -2.21
C GLU A 585 -32.30 -30.98 -1.57
N THR A 586 -31.14 -30.76 -2.20
CA THR A 586 -29.85 -31.24 -1.68
C THR A 586 -29.32 -30.37 -0.53
N GLU A 587 -29.63 -29.07 -0.54
CA GLU A 587 -29.32 -28.15 0.56
C GLU A 587 -29.95 -28.60 1.89
N ASN A 588 -31.16 -29.17 1.84
CA ASN A 588 -31.87 -29.62 3.05
C ASN A 588 -31.18 -30.81 3.73
N ASN A 589 -30.39 -31.61 3.00
CA ASN A 589 -29.62 -32.72 3.60
C ASN A 589 -28.55 -32.22 4.57
N PHE A 590 -28.03 -30.99 4.36
CA PHE A 590 -26.97 -30.37 5.15
C PHE A 590 -27.49 -29.37 6.20
N LYS A 591 -28.81 -29.32 6.44
CA LYS A 591 -29.45 -28.53 7.50
C LYS A 591 -29.77 -29.40 8.72
N PRO A 592 -30.01 -28.82 9.92
CA PRO A 592 -30.43 -29.58 11.10
C PRO A 592 -31.59 -30.54 10.80
N GLY A 593 -31.38 -31.84 11.02
CA GLY A 593 -32.35 -32.91 10.75
C GLY A 593 -32.27 -33.55 9.36
N GLY A 594 -31.41 -33.05 8.47
CA GLY A 594 -31.10 -33.66 7.18
C GLY A 594 -30.18 -34.88 7.29
N SER A 595 -30.13 -35.71 6.24
CA SER A 595 -29.38 -36.98 6.24
C SER A 595 -27.87 -36.83 6.43
N GLU A 596 -27.28 -35.71 5.97
CA GLU A 596 -25.84 -35.44 6.06
C GLU A 596 -25.48 -34.57 7.27
N TRP A 597 -26.47 -34.04 8.00
CA TRP A 597 -26.23 -33.15 9.14
C TRP A 597 -25.38 -33.80 10.22
N VAL A 598 -25.60 -35.10 10.49
CA VAL A 598 -24.82 -35.84 11.49
C VAL A 598 -23.32 -35.83 11.20
N ASN A 599 -22.93 -35.75 9.91
CA ASN A 599 -21.54 -35.76 9.45
C ASN A 599 -20.84 -34.40 9.60
N ILE A 600 -21.59 -33.31 9.82
CA ILE A 600 -21.05 -31.94 9.87
C ILE A 600 -21.46 -31.16 11.12
N SER A 601 -22.37 -31.70 11.93
CA SER A 601 -22.93 -31.01 13.09
C SER A 601 -21.90 -30.57 14.13
N HIS A 602 -20.72 -31.22 14.17
CA HIS A 602 -19.60 -30.86 15.04
C HIS A 602 -18.86 -29.58 14.60
N VAL A 603 -19.02 -29.14 13.35
CA VAL A 603 -18.28 -27.99 12.79
C VAL A 603 -18.82 -26.67 13.33
N PRO A 604 -18.02 -25.84 14.02
CA PRO A 604 -18.50 -24.61 14.67
C PRO A 604 -19.15 -23.60 13.73
N TYR A 605 -18.61 -23.43 12.52
CA TYR A 605 -19.12 -22.47 11.54
C TYR A 605 -19.48 -23.16 10.22
N ILE A 606 -20.77 -23.12 9.87
CA ILE A 606 -21.32 -23.72 8.64
C ILE A 606 -22.11 -22.68 7.87
N ARG A 607 -21.71 -22.45 6.61
CA ARG A 607 -22.40 -21.55 5.68
C ARG A 607 -22.85 -22.31 4.43
N LEU A 608 -24.14 -22.29 4.15
CA LEU A 608 -24.76 -22.91 2.97
C LEU A 608 -25.38 -21.86 2.05
N ASN A 609 -25.04 -21.84 0.76
CA ASN A 609 -25.62 -20.91 -0.25
C ASN A 609 -25.65 -19.46 0.25
N ASP A 610 -24.51 -19.00 0.76
CA ASP A 610 -24.29 -17.69 1.39
C ASP A 610 -25.09 -17.40 2.67
N LYS A 611 -25.88 -18.35 3.18
CA LYS A 611 -26.61 -18.26 4.45
C LYS A 611 -25.88 -19.00 5.56
N THR A 612 -25.82 -18.39 6.74
CA THR A 612 -25.24 -19.03 7.93
C THR A 612 -26.25 -20.02 8.51
N VAL A 613 -25.87 -21.29 8.65
CA VAL A 613 -26.71 -22.35 9.21
C VAL A 613 -26.29 -22.68 10.64
N GLN A 614 -24.99 -22.62 10.93
CA GLN A 614 -24.44 -22.80 12.26
C GLN A 614 -23.31 -21.80 12.48
N ASN A 615 -23.30 -21.15 13.64
CA ASN A 615 -22.23 -20.26 14.07
C ASN A 615 -22.12 -20.35 15.60
N LEU A 616 -21.29 -21.28 16.04
CA LEU A 616 -20.94 -21.51 17.44
C LEU A 616 -19.70 -20.67 17.76
N SER A 617 -19.77 -19.34 17.61
CA SER A 617 -18.66 -18.44 17.94
C SER A 617 -18.27 -18.58 19.41
N VAL A 618 -16.97 -18.79 19.66
CA VAL A 618 -16.21 -18.72 20.93
C VAL A 618 -16.96 -18.04 22.08
N ASN A 619 -17.70 -18.83 22.87
CA ASN A 619 -18.20 -18.45 24.18
C ASN A 619 -17.38 -19.17 25.26
N ALA A 620 -16.14 -18.72 25.46
CA ALA A 620 -15.34 -19.06 26.63
C ALA A 620 -14.35 -17.94 26.99
N ALA A 621 -14.77 -16.68 26.95
CA ALA A 621 -14.13 -15.56 27.68
C ALA A 621 -14.99 -14.29 27.59
N SER A 622 -16.02 -14.18 28.44
CA SER A 622 -16.59 -12.92 29.00
C SER A 622 -18.04 -13.12 29.46
N SER A 623 -18.24 -13.89 30.53
CA SER A 623 -19.45 -13.80 31.34
C SER A 623 -19.28 -12.69 32.38
N SER A 624 -19.67 -11.46 32.01
CA SER A 624 -20.15 -10.36 32.87
C SER A 624 -19.98 -9.06 32.07
N SER A 625 -20.94 -8.17 31.83
CA SER A 625 -22.20 -7.90 32.49
C SER A 625 -22.99 -6.86 31.68
N ASN A 626 -24.29 -7.09 31.55
CA ASN A 626 -25.41 -6.14 31.54
C ASN A 626 -25.51 -5.01 30.48
N HIS A 627 -26.54 -5.19 29.63
CA HIS A 627 -27.73 -4.35 29.46
C HIS A 627 -27.64 -2.83 29.20
N GLN A 628 -28.29 -2.48 28.08
CA GLN A 628 -29.27 -1.39 27.86
C GLN A 628 -28.78 -0.04 27.27
N SER A 629 -29.63 0.39 26.31
CA SER A 629 -29.76 1.62 25.52
C SER A 629 -28.69 1.93 24.48
#